data_AF-A0A4R9WUX2-F1
#
_entry.id   AF-A0A4R9WUX2-F1
#
_cell.length_a   1.000
_cell.length_b   1.000
_cell.length_c   1.000
_cell.angle_alpha   90.00
_cell.angle_beta   90.00
_cell.angle_gamma   90.00
#
_symmetry.space_group_name_H-M   'P 1'
#
loop_
_entity.id
_entity.type
_entity.pdbx_description
1 polymer ?
#
loop_
_entity_poly.entity_id
_entity_poly.type
_entity_poly.pdbx_seq_one_letter_code
_entity_poly.pdbx_strand_id
1 'polypeptide(L)'
;MKEFKKPEHRIIAEALGLMDREFLTAAQCWFGGGTAIVMKLDEYRRSLDLDFLCADATGYRELRTRASERGVRGFFSEPVDAVRDFQIDQYGLRT
;
A
#
# COMPACT_ATOMS: atom_id res chain seq x y z
N MET A 1 0.99 -5.08 -19.11
CA MET A 1 0.59 -5.90 -17.95
C MET A 1 -0.48 -6.87 -18.40
N LYS A 2 -0.44 -8.15 -17.97
CA LYS A 2 -1.62 -9.02 -18.11
C LYS A 2 -2.76 -8.37 -17.34
N GLU A 3 -3.94 -8.32 -17.95
CA GLU A 3 -5.14 -7.87 -17.25
C GLU A 3 -5.49 -8.90 -16.16
N PHE A 4 -5.67 -8.45 -14.93
CA PHE A 4 -6.14 -9.32 -13.84
C PHE A 4 -7.54 -9.86 -14.21
N LYS A 5 -7.81 -11.14 -13.96
CA LYS A 5 -9.10 -11.78 -14.26
C LYS A 5 -10.12 -11.49 -13.16
N LYS A 6 -9.67 -11.35 -11.90
CA LYS A 6 -10.58 -11.10 -10.77
C LYS A 6 -10.87 -9.59 -10.66
N PRO A 7 -12.15 -9.19 -10.53
CA PRO A 7 -12.52 -7.78 -10.36
C PRO A 7 -11.80 -7.13 -9.18
N GLU A 8 -11.66 -7.82 -8.05
CA GLU A 8 -11.02 -7.23 -6.87
C GLU A 8 -9.53 -6.95 -7.08
N HIS A 9 -8.82 -7.79 -7.84
CA HIS A 9 -7.42 -7.57 -8.13
C HIS A 9 -7.20 -6.43 -9.15
N ARG A 10 -8.18 -6.16 -10.03
CA ARG A 10 -8.16 -4.96 -10.88
C ARG A 10 -8.27 -3.70 -10.04
N ILE A 11 -9.21 -3.68 -9.09
CA ILE A 11 -9.39 -2.57 -8.14
C ILE A 11 -8.12 -2.36 -7.31
N ILE A 12 -7.51 -3.43 -6.83
CA ILE A 12 -6.24 -3.35 -6.10
C ILE A 12 -5.13 -2.78 -6.98
N ALA A 13 -5.00 -3.24 -8.23
CA ALA A 13 -4.00 -2.72 -9.16
C ALA A 13 -4.20 -1.22 -9.46
N GLU A 14 -5.45 -0.79 -9.60
CA GLU A 14 -5.82 0.61 -9.77
C GLU A 14 -5.46 1.43 -8.51
N ALA A 15 -5.82 0.94 -7.32
CA ALA A 15 -5.49 1.58 -6.05
C ALA A 15 -3.97 1.74 -5.88
N LEU A 16 -3.18 0.70 -6.18
CA LEU A 16 -1.72 0.76 -6.19
C LEU A 16 -1.18 1.77 -7.20
N GLY A 17 -1.88 1.97 -8.33
CA GLY A 17 -1.53 2.96 -9.34
C GLY A 17 -1.77 4.42 -8.90
N LEU A 18 -2.68 4.65 -7.94
CA LEU A 18 -2.96 5.97 -7.38
C LEU A 18 -1.99 6.37 -6.24
N MET A 19 -1.20 5.42 -5.75
CA MET A 19 -0.25 5.68 -4.66
C MET A 19 0.93 6.52 -5.11
N ASP A 20 1.53 7.27 -4.17
CA ASP A 20 2.73 8.08 -4.39
C ASP A 20 3.96 7.16 -4.52
N ARG A 21 4.17 6.65 -5.74
CA ARG A 21 5.27 5.74 -6.07
C ARG A 21 6.64 6.35 -5.77
N GLU A 22 6.81 7.65 -5.99
CA GLU A 22 8.11 8.32 -5.81
C GLU A 22 8.48 8.34 -4.33
N PHE A 23 7.55 8.76 -3.47
CA PHE A 23 7.74 8.73 -2.03
C PHE A 23 7.94 7.30 -1.49
N LEU A 24 7.09 6.35 -1.88
CA LEU A 24 7.20 4.97 -1.40
C LEU A 24 8.54 4.33 -1.80
N THR A 25 9.01 4.60 -3.02
CA THR A 25 10.31 4.13 -3.50
C THR A 25 11.46 4.77 -2.71
N ALA A 26 11.40 6.09 -2.49
CA ALA A 26 12.39 6.81 -1.69
C ALA A 26 12.47 6.31 -0.24
N ALA A 27 11.32 5.95 0.34
CA ALA A 27 11.22 5.33 1.67
C ALA A 27 11.53 3.82 1.68
N GLN A 28 11.95 3.23 0.54
CA GLN A 28 12.17 1.79 0.37
C GLN A 28 11.00 0.92 0.87
N CYS A 29 9.78 1.38 0.59
CA CYS A 29 8.52 0.75 0.99
C CYS A 29 7.88 0.05 -0.21
N TRP A 30 7.66 -1.27 -0.11
CA TRP A 30 7.28 -2.11 -1.23
C TRP A 30 5.98 -2.85 -0.97
N PHE A 31 5.10 -2.90 -1.97
CA PHE A 31 3.92 -3.76 -1.92
C PHE A 31 4.34 -5.23 -1.82
N GLY A 32 3.80 -5.93 -0.83
CA GLY A 32 4.19 -7.28 -0.43
C GLY A 32 3.02 -8.08 0.12
N GLY A 33 3.34 -9.09 0.92
CA GLY A 33 2.34 -9.95 1.55
C GLY A 33 1.60 -10.88 0.59
N GLY A 34 0.48 -11.42 1.08
CA GLY A 34 -0.25 -12.49 0.40
C GLY A 34 -0.84 -12.06 -0.94
N THR A 35 -1.35 -10.85 -1.02
CA THR A 35 -1.99 -10.32 -2.24
C THR A 35 -0.96 -10.05 -3.33
N ALA A 36 0.23 -9.54 -3.02
CA ALA A 36 1.30 -9.37 -4.00
C ALA A 36 1.72 -10.71 -4.62
N ILE A 37 1.82 -11.78 -3.82
CA ILE A 37 2.12 -13.13 -4.30
C ILE A 37 1.01 -13.65 -5.21
N VAL A 38 -0.26 -13.51 -4.78
CA VAL A 38 -1.43 -13.95 -5.55
C VAL A 38 -1.52 -13.24 -6.90
N MET A 39 -1.32 -11.93 -6.94
CA MET A 39 -1.33 -11.16 -8.19
C MET A 39 -0.17 -11.53 -9.12
N LYS A 40 0.99 -11.95 -8.59
CA LYS A 40 2.13 -12.43 -9.39
C LYS A 40 1.95 -13.85 -9.93
N LEU A 41 1.15 -14.69 -9.28
CA LEU A 41 1.00 -16.12 -9.57
C LEU A 41 -0.39 -16.47 -10.16
N ASP A 42 -0.82 -15.73 -11.18
CA ASP A 42 -2.09 -15.93 -11.94
C ASP A 42 -3.35 -16.05 -11.07
N GLU A 43 -3.39 -15.34 -9.94
CA GLU A 43 -4.60 -15.18 -9.11
C GLU A 43 -5.17 -16.52 -8.56
N TYR A 44 -4.27 -17.44 -8.20
CA TYR A 44 -4.58 -18.82 -7.77
C TYR A 44 -5.53 -18.94 -6.56
N ARG A 45 -5.72 -17.86 -5.80
CA ARG A 45 -6.74 -17.75 -4.74
C ARG A 45 -7.25 -16.31 -4.66
N ARG A 46 -8.27 -16.07 -3.84
CA ARG A 46 -8.70 -14.71 -3.48
C ARG A 46 -7.80 -14.16 -2.38
N SER A 47 -7.36 -12.91 -2.51
CA SER A 47 -6.62 -12.15 -1.51
C SER A 47 -6.93 -10.66 -1.69
N LEU A 48 -7.23 -9.95 -0.61
CA LEU A 48 -7.76 -8.59 -0.69
C LEU A 48 -6.93 -7.56 0.08
N ASP A 49 -6.08 -8.02 0.99
CA ASP A 49 -5.30 -7.14 1.86
C ASP A 49 -4.17 -6.44 1.09
N LEU A 50 -3.81 -5.23 1.50
CA LEU A 50 -2.65 -4.50 0.98
C LEU A 50 -1.58 -4.39 2.05
N ASP A 51 -0.56 -5.23 1.94
CA ASP A 51 0.59 -5.20 2.84
C ASP A 51 1.76 -4.48 2.18
N PHE A 52 2.48 -3.70 2.97
CA PHE A 52 3.71 -3.03 2.55
C PHE A 52 4.85 -3.37 3.50
N LEU A 53 6.04 -3.56 2.94
CA LEU A 53 7.27 -3.81 3.68
C LEU A 53 8.27 -2.69 3.43
N CYS A 54 8.71 -2.03 4.50
CA CYS A 54 9.78 -1.05 4.45
C CYS A 54 11.12 -1.72 4.75
N ALA A 55 12.09 -1.55 3.87
CA ALA A 55 13.41 -2.18 3.97
C ALA A 55 14.46 -1.32 4.68
N ASP A 56 14.11 -0.09 5.10
CA ASP A 56 15.05 0.86 5.70
C ASP A 56 14.46 1.58 6.91
N ALA A 57 15.29 1.78 7.94
CA ALA A 57 14.86 2.41 9.19
C ALA A 57 14.59 3.91 9.02
N THR A 58 15.35 4.59 8.16
CA THR A 58 15.13 6.02 7.86
C THR A 58 13.86 6.19 7.03
N GLY A 59 13.68 5.37 6.00
CA GLY A 59 12.45 5.28 5.22
C GLY A 59 11.22 5.01 6.09
N TYR A 60 11.32 4.10 7.07
CA TYR A 60 10.24 3.85 8.00
C TYR A 60 9.89 5.06 8.87
N ARG A 61 10.90 5.85 9.28
CA ARG A 61 10.66 7.12 9.98
C ARG A 61 9.90 8.11 9.10
N GLU A 62 10.28 8.25 7.84
CA GLU A 62 9.59 9.13 6.88
C GLU A 62 8.12 8.70 6.67
N LEU A 63 7.86 7.39 6.55
CA LEU A 63 6.49 6.85 6.49
C LEU A 63 5.68 7.28 7.71
N ARG A 64 6.24 7.18 8.92
CA ARG A 64 5.56 7.55 10.17
C ARG A 64 5.31 9.05 10.27
N THR A 65 6.28 9.88 9.88
CA THR A 65 6.12 11.34 9.86
C THR A 65 4.98 11.73 8.93
N ARG A 66 5.00 11.24 7.69
CA ARG A 66 3.98 11.56 6.69
C ARG A 66 2.59 11.04 7.08
N ALA A 67 2.52 9.86 7.67
CA ALA A 67 1.30 9.32 8.25
C ALA A 67 0.75 10.20 9.38
N SER A 68 1.60 10.69 10.28
CA SER A 68 1.16 11.54 11.40
C SER A 68 0.58 12.87 10.91
N GLU A 69 1.13 13.42 9.82
CA GLU A 69 0.69 14.69 9.24
C GLU A 69 -0.57 14.56 8.38
N ARG A 70 -0.69 13.47 7.61
CA ARG A 70 -1.67 13.36 6.52
C ARG A 70 -2.56 12.12 6.60
N GLY A 71 -2.33 11.25 7.58
CA GLY A 71 -2.97 9.93 7.65
C GLY A 71 -2.70 9.10 6.41
N VAL A 72 -3.69 8.28 6.02
CA VAL A 72 -3.61 7.43 4.82
C VAL A 72 -3.40 8.24 3.53
N ARG A 73 -3.93 9.46 3.47
CA ARG A 73 -3.79 10.36 2.30
C ARG A 73 -2.34 10.72 2.01
N GLY A 74 -1.46 10.59 3.00
CA GLY A 74 -0.03 10.77 2.81
C GLY A 74 0.56 9.84 1.75
N PHE A 75 -0.03 8.67 1.49
CA PHE A 75 0.54 7.66 0.61
C PHE A 75 -0.05 7.67 -0.82
N PHE A 76 -0.88 8.66 -1.15
CA PHE A 76 -1.55 8.77 -2.46
C PHE A 76 -1.20 10.09 -3.13
N SER A 77 -1.06 10.04 -4.46
CA SER A 77 -0.80 11.23 -5.29
C SER A 77 -2.09 12.03 -5.50
N GLU A 78 -3.22 11.34 -5.61
CA GLU A 78 -4.55 11.91 -5.75
C GLU A 78 -5.30 11.88 -4.41
N PRO A 79 -6.26 12.78 -4.16
CA PRO A 79 -7.07 12.76 -2.97
C PRO A 79 -7.84 11.44 -2.82
N VAL A 80 -7.69 10.78 -1.68
CA VAL A 80 -8.46 9.58 -1.32
C VAL A 80 -9.23 9.82 -0.02
N ASP A 81 -10.40 9.21 0.08
CA ASP A 81 -11.20 9.24 1.31
C ASP A 81 -10.96 7.99 2.15
N ALA A 82 -10.58 8.22 3.40
CA ALA A 82 -10.43 7.16 4.38
C ALA A 82 -11.81 6.73 4.87
N VAL A 83 -12.12 5.44 4.77
CA VAL A 83 -13.37 4.86 5.29
C VAL A 83 -13.27 4.54 6.79
N ARG A 84 -12.04 4.50 7.33
CA ARG A 84 -11.71 4.19 8.73
C ARG A 84 -10.56 5.07 9.21
N ASP A 85 -10.44 5.16 10.53
CA ASP A 85 -9.37 5.93 11.17
C ASP A 85 -8.01 5.29 10.92
N PHE A 86 -7.04 6.14 10.57
CA PHE A 86 -5.66 5.71 10.39
C PHE A 86 -4.96 5.58 11.75
N GLN A 87 -4.43 4.40 12.04
CA GLN A 87 -3.75 4.04 13.27
C GLN A 87 -2.24 4.01 13.07
N ILE A 88 -1.51 4.59 14.02
CA ILE A 88 -0.05 4.62 14.04
C ILE A 88 0.39 4.14 15.42
N ASP A 89 0.99 2.95 15.49
CA ASP A 89 1.43 2.36 16.76
C ASP A 89 2.86 1.79 16.66
N GLN A 90 3.30 1.06 17.69
CA GLN A 90 4.63 0.43 17.70
C GLN A 90 4.76 -0.75 16.72
N TYR A 91 3.64 -1.32 16.26
CA TYR A 91 3.59 -2.46 15.36
C TYR A 91 3.47 -2.06 13.89
N GLY A 92 3.03 -0.83 13.59
CA GLY A 92 2.97 -0.36 12.22
C GLY A 92 2.07 0.85 11.98
N LEU A 93 1.70 0.98 10.70
CA LEU A 93 0.74 1.93 10.16
C LEU A 93 -0.45 1.12 9.62
N ARG A 94 -1.68 1.41 10.06
CA ARG A 94 -2.88 0.60 9.73
C ARG A 94 -4.11 1.48 9.50
N THR A 95 -5.06 0.96 8.73
CA THR A 95 -6.40 1.54 8.48
C THR A 95 -7.49 0.68 9.09
#